data_AF-Q0RLW3-F1
#
_entry.id   AF-Q0RLW3-F1
#
_cell.length_a   1.000
_cell.length_b   1.000
_cell.length_c   1.000
_cell.angle_alpha   90.00
_cell.angle_beta   90.00
_cell.angle_gamma   90.00
#
_symmetry.space_group_name_H-M   'P 1'
#
loop_
_entity.id
_entity.type
_entity.pdbx_description
1 polymer ?
#
loop_
_entity_poly.entity_id
_entity_poly.type
_entity_poly.pdbx_seq_one_letter_code
_entity_poly.pdbx_strand_id
1 'polypeptide(L)' 'MPPGTDRRAAVQILTMHAEFGDWELERLRLFPDGSRRVVLRRRRRPGGLPGYLPT' A
#
# COMPACT_ATOMS: atom_id res chain seq x y z
N MET A 1 -3.56 11.75 11.09
CA MET A 1 -2.82 10.80 11.93
C MET A 1 -3.35 10.90 13.35
N PRO A 2 -3.51 9.79 14.09
CA PRO A 2 -3.93 9.82 15.48
C PRO A 2 -3.02 10.71 16.34
N PRO A 3 -3.56 11.41 17.36
CA PRO A 3 -2.75 12.18 18.31
C PRO A 3 -1.66 11.32 18.96
N GLY A 4 -0.46 11.85 19.15
CA GLY A 4 0.67 11.13 19.74
C GLY A 4 1.51 10.30 18.75
N THR A 5 1.15 10.28 17.46
CA THR A 5 1.99 9.62 16.45
C THR A 5 3.17 10.52 16.08
N ASP A 6 4.40 10.09 16.38
CA ASP A 6 5.61 10.79 15.94
C ASP A 6 5.68 10.84 14.40
N ARG A 7 6.16 11.97 13.87
CA ARG A 7 6.22 12.21 12.42
C ARG A 7 7.13 11.19 11.71
N ARG A 8 8.27 10.84 12.29
CA ARG A 8 9.19 9.85 11.70
C ARG A 8 8.58 8.47 11.72
N ALA A 9 7.94 8.09 12.83
CA ALA A 9 7.22 6.82 12.92
C ALA A 9 6.13 6.73 11.84
N ALA A 10 5.35 7.81 11.64
CA ALA A 10 4.33 7.87 10.60
C ALA A 10 4.92 7.69 9.18
N VAL A 11 6.04 8.36 8.87
CA VAL A 11 6.72 8.19 7.58
C VAL A 11 7.17 6.74 7.38
N GLN A 12 7.79 6.14 8.39
CA GLN A 12 8.34 4.79 8.31
C GLN A 12 7.24 3.74 8.07
N ILE A 13 6.11 3.85 8.79
CA ILE A 13 4.94 2.99 8.62
C ILE A 13 4.31 3.18 7.24
N LEU A 14 4.15 4.42 6.78
CA LEU A 14 3.58 4.71 5.45
C LEU A 14 4.48 4.21 4.31
N THR A 15 5.80 4.37 4.42
CA THR A 15 6.78 3.81 3.47
C THR A 15 6.67 2.30 3.45
N MET A 16 6.66 1.64 4.61
CA MET A 16 6.51 0.18 4.67
C MET A 16 5.22 -0.30 3.99
N HIS A 17 4.09 0.37 4.23
CA HIS A 17 2.84 0.02 3.55
C HIS A 17 2.88 0.27 2.03
N ALA A 18 3.59 1.30 1.58
CA ALA A 18 3.79 1.58 0.16
C ALA A 18 4.67 0.51 -0.52
N GLU A 19 5.76 0.10 0.13
CA GLU A 19 6.71 -0.89 -0.38
C GLU A 19 6.14 -2.32 -0.38
N PHE A 20 5.41 -2.72 0.68
CA PHE A 20 5.02 -4.12 0.91
C PHE A 20 3.53 -4.39 0.78
N GLY A 21 2.72 -3.39 0.44
CA GLY A 21 1.26 -3.53 0.42
C GLY A 21 0.70 -4.41 -0.71
N ASP A 22 1.53 -4.86 -1.66
CA ASP A 22 1.11 -5.58 -2.89
C ASP A 22 0.03 -4.83 -3.70
N TRP A 23 0.01 -3.49 -3.56
CA TRP A 23 -0.87 -2.61 -4.31
C TRP A 23 -0.14 -2.12 -5.56
N GLU A 24 -0.72 -2.40 -6.72
CA GLU A 24 -0.22 -1.93 -8.01
C GLU A 24 -1.09 -0.76 -8.48
N LEU A 25 -0.48 0.26 -9.09
CA LEU A 25 -1.19 1.37 -9.69
C LEU A 25 -2.04 0.87 -10.87
N GLU A 26 -3.36 1.05 -10.80
CA GLU A 26 -4.28 0.71 -11.89
C GLU A 26 -4.61 1.94 -12.74
N ARG A 27 -4.93 3.07 -12.09
CA ARG A 27 -5.28 4.32 -12.77
C ARG A 27 -4.88 5.53 -11.96
N LEU A 28 -4.29 6.51 -12.64
CA LEU A 28 -4.00 7.83 -12.09
C LEU A 28 -4.79 8.89 -12.87
N ARG A 29 -5.45 9.80 -12.15
CA ARG A 29 -6.04 11.00 -12.73
C ARG A 29 -5.55 12.24 -11.99
N LEU A 30 -4.98 13.18 -12.74
CA LEU A 30 -4.65 14.52 -12.28
C LEU A 30 -5.80 15.46 -12.65
N PHE A 31 -6.23 16.28 -11.70
CA PHE A 31 -7.23 17.32 -11.93
C PHE A 31 -6.56 18.69 -12.10
N PRO A 32 -7.25 19.67 -12.74
CA PRO A 32 -6.70 21.00 -12.97
C PRO A 32 -6.33 21.77 -11.70
N ASP A 33 -6.97 21.45 -10.57
CA ASP A 33 -6.67 22.01 -9.24
C ASP A 33 -5.42 21.38 -8.59
N GLY A 34 -4.72 20.49 -9.29
CA GLY A 34 -3.54 19.78 -8.81
C GLY A 34 -3.86 18.55 -7.96
N SER A 35 -5.13 18.28 -7.67
CA SER A 35 -5.51 17.09 -6.92
C SER A 35 -5.32 15.82 -7.77
N ARG A 36 -5.03 14.70 -7.10
CA ARG A 36 -4.80 13.40 -7.75
C ARG A 36 -5.75 12.37 -7.19
N ARG A 37 -6.41 11.63 -8.07
CA ARG A 37 -7.16 10.42 -7.72
C ARG A 37 -6.39 9.20 -8.20
N VAL A 38 -6.13 8.29 -7.27
CA VAL A 38 -5.36 7.07 -7.50
C VAL A 38 -6.29 5.87 -7.29
N VAL A 39 -6.35 4.99 -8.28
CA VAL A 39 -6.97 3.66 -8.15
C VAL A 39 -5.84 2.64 -8.05
N LEU A 40 -5.84 1.88 -6.96
CA LEU A 40 -4.87 0.82 -6.70
C LEU A 40 -5.60 -0.52 -6.79
N ARG A 41 -4.96 -1.52 -7.40
CA ARG A 41 -5.44 -2.90 -7.40
C ARG A 41 -4.50 -3.77 -6.59
N ARG A 42 -5.05 -4.70 -5.82
CA ARG A 42 -4.24 -5.66 -5.05
C ARG A 42 -3.90 -6.85 -5.93
N ARG A 43 -2.62 -7.19 -6.07
CA ARG A 43 -2.23 -8.39 -6.80
C ARG A 43 -2.69 -9.63 -6.04
N ARG A 44 -3.58 -10.42 -6.64
CA ARG A 44 -3.90 -11.77 -6.15
C ARG A 44 -2.71 -12.66 -6.49
N ARG A 45 -1.93 -13.10 -5.49
CA ARG A 45 -0.94 -14.17 -5.70
C ARG A 45 -1.70 -15.49 -5.85
N PRO A 46 -1.60 -16.23 -6.97
CA PRO A 46 -2.09 -17.59 -7.00
C PRO A 46 -1.20 -18.42 -6.06
N GLY A 47 -1.81 -19.08 -5.07
CA GLY A 47 -1.09 -19.97 -4.15
C GLY A 47 -0.76 -19.35 -2.79
N GLY A 48 -1.79 -19.02 -2.01
CA GLY A 48 -1.66 -18.86 -0.57
C GLY A 48 -1.80 -20.20 0.14
N LEU A 49 -0.89 -21.15 -0.11
CA LEU A 49 -0.64 -22.22 0.87
C LEU A 49 0.42 -21.67 1.83
N PRO A 50 0.15 -21.60 3.16
CA PRO A 50 1.17 -21.20 4.12
C PRO A 50 2.35 -22.18 4.03
N GLY A 51 3.56 -21.64 3.88
CA GLY A 51 4.81 -22.40 3.67
C GLY A 51 5.29 -23.22 4.87
N TYR A 52 4.39 -23.67 5.74
CA TYR A 52 4.69 -24.52 6.90
C TYR A 52 4.24 -25.97 6.71
N LEU A 53 3.44 -26.33 5.69
CA LEU A 53 3.04 -27.73 5.50
C LEU A 53 4.22 -28.60 5.04
N PRO A 54 4.69 -29.58 5.83
CA PRO A 54 5.62 -30.59 5.36
C PRO A 54 4.85 -31.62 4.53
N THR A 55 5.32 -31.89 3.31
CA THR A 55 4.92 -33.06 2.51
C THR A 55 5.66 -34.30 2.96
#